data_AF-A0A2S1XTJ3-F1
#
_entry.id   AF-A0A2S1XTJ3-F1
#
_cell.length_a   1.000
_cell.length_b   1.000
_cell.length_c   1.000
_cell.angle_alpha   90.00
_cell.angle_beta   90.00
_cell.angle_gamma   90.00
#
_symmetry.space_group_name_H-M   'P 1'
#
loop_
_entity.id
_entity.type
_entity.pdbx_description
1 polymer ?
#
loop_
_entity_poly.entity_id
_entity_poly.type
_entity_poly.pdbx_seq_one_letter_code
_entity_poly.pdbx_strand_id
1 'polypeptide(L)'
;MSKKVSLPLDDDDDDDALAQRISETAKQQGIPSLTPAPVSSSSPAGPRRPIKVEVSDALFEALTVTAAQQRVTKRFLILSALRDAGFPVDEADFREDGRRLRGSRKV
;
A
#
# COMPACT_ATOMS: atom_id res chain seq x y z
N MET A 1 -1.58 -20.50 54.28
CA MET A 1 -1.64 -19.02 54.32
C MET A 1 -0.88 -18.48 53.11
N SER A 2 -1.60 -18.13 52.04
CA SER A 2 -0.97 -17.64 50.80
C SER A 2 -0.89 -16.11 50.87
N LYS A 3 0.33 -15.58 50.93
CA LYS A 3 0.61 -14.15 50.96
C LYS A 3 0.23 -13.54 49.61
N LYS A 4 -0.75 -12.64 49.60
CA LYS A 4 -1.00 -11.74 48.47
C LYS A 4 0.13 -10.72 48.46
N VAL A 5 0.95 -10.75 47.42
CA VAL A 5 1.93 -9.70 47.14
C VAL A 5 1.18 -8.58 46.45
N SER A 6 1.02 -7.46 47.14
CA SER A 6 0.57 -6.19 46.58
C SER A 6 1.79 -5.51 45.97
N LEU A 7 1.85 -5.41 44.65
CA LEU A 7 2.80 -4.53 43.96
C LEU A 7 2.11 -3.18 43.73
N PRO A 8 2.71 -2.05 44.13
CA PRO A 8 2.22 -0.72 43.77
C PRO A 8 2.45 -0.49 42.27
N LEU A 9 1.39 -0.03 41.60
CA LEU A 9 1.37 0.45 40.23
C LEU A 9 1.80 1.93 40.27
N ASP A 10 3.08 2.19 40.02
CA ASP A 10 3.62 3.52 39.71
C ASP A 10 4.16 3.41 38.26
N ASP A 11 3.26 3.61 37.27
CA ASP A 11 3.31 2.99 35.94
C ASP A 11 3.80 3.88 34.76
N ASP A 12 4.39 5.06 34.96
CA ASP A 12 4.67 5.95 33.81
C ASP A 12 6.14 6.04 33.34
N ASP A 13 7.15 5.79 34.19
CA ASP A 13 8.57 6.02 33.83
C ASP A 13 9.32 4.76 33.33
N ASP A 14 8.88 3.55 33.71
CA ASP A 14 9.59 2.30 33.37
C ASP A 14 9.34 1.85 31.91
N ASP A 15 8.17 2.18 31.34
CA ASP A 15 7.80 1.77 29.98
C ASP A 15 8.66 2.48 28.90
N ASP A 16 9.00 3.75 29.11
CA ASP A 16 9.86 4.51 28.20
C ASP A 16 11.30 4.00 28.20
N ALA A 17 11.82 3.64 29.37
CA ALA A 17 13.15 3.03 29.50
C ALA A 17 13.20 1.65 28.82
N LEU A 18 12.12 0.87 28.93
CA LEU A 18 11.98 -0.41 28.25
C LEU A 18 11.94 -0.23 26.72
N ALA A 19 11.17 0.75 26.24
CA ALA A 19 11.02 1.04 24.81
C ALA A 19 12.36 1.45 24.16
N GLN A 20 13.15 2.27 24.83
CA GLN A 20 14.47 2.69 24.36
C GLN A 20 15.40 1.47 24.21
N ARG A 21 15.43 0.60 25.23
CA ARG A 21 16.29 -0.60 25.23
C ARG A 21 15.92 -1.61 24.15
N ILE A 22 14.62 -1.78 23.86
CA ILE A 22 14.12 -2.61 22.75
C ILE A 22 14.60 -2.04 21.40
N SER A 23 14.50 -0.72 21.22
CA SER A 23 14.90 -0.06 19.97
C SER A 23 16.40 -0.14 19.70
N GLU A 24 17.24 -0.03 20.73
CA GLU A 24 18.69 -0.14 20.63
C GLU A 24 19.12 -1.58 20.30
N THR A 25 18.49 -2.56 20.95
CA THR A 25 18.76 -3.99 20.70
C THR A 25 18.38 -4.37 19.27
N ALA A 26 17.26 -3.84 18.75
CA ALA A 26 16.85 -4.08 17.37
C ALA A 26 17.84 -3.50 16.33
N LYS A 27 18.40 -2.31 16.59
CA LYS A 27 19.45 -1.70 15.74
C LYS A 27 20.74 -2.51 15.73
N GLN A 28 21.16 -3.05 16.89
CA GLN A 28 22.39 -3.83 17.02
C GLN A 28 22.27 -5.23 16.39
N GLN A 29 21.10 -5.85 16.44
CA GLN A 29 20.88 -7.20 15.92
C GLN A 29 20.46 -7.24 14.44
N GLY A 30 20.37 -6.09 13.76
CA GLY A 30 20.03 -6.03 12.34
C GLY A 30 18.63 -6.56 12.02
N ILE A 31 17.72 -6.53 12.99
CA ILE A 31 16.36 -7.04 12.84
C ILE A 31 15.60 -6.05 11.96
N PRO A 32 14.98 -6.49 10.85
CA PRO A 32 14.20 -5.59 10.00
C PRO A 32 13.07 -4.99 10.83
N SER A 33 13.08 -3.66 10.96
CA SER A 33 12.05 -2.95 11.69
C SER A 33 10.70 -3.11 10.98
N LEU A 34 9.66 -3.45 11.75
CA LEU A 34 8.28 -3.44 11.29
C LEU A 34 7.71 -2.00 11.20
N THR A 35 8.51 -0.98 11.51
CA THR A 35 8.10 0.41 11.30
C THR A 35 7.81 0.61 9.81
N PRO A 36 6.57 0.95 9.43
CA PRO A 36 6.25 1.20 8.04
C PRO A 36 7.11 2.34 7.53
N ALA A 37 7.76 2.13 6.38
CA ALA A 37 8.50 3.18 5.69
C ALA A 37 7.59 4.41 5.51
N PRO A 38 8.13 5.64 5.65
CA PRO A 38 7.33 6.84 5.47
C PRO A 38 6.67 6.78 4.10
N VAL A 39 5.34 6.75 4.12
CA VAL A 39 4.53 6.75 2.91
C VAL A 39 4.85 8.02 2.16
N SER A 40 5.64 7.92 1.07
CA SER A 40 5.79 9.02 0.14
C SER A 40 4.39 9.40 -0.30
N SER A 41 3.95 10.58 0.13
CA SER A 41 2.61 11.12 -0.14
C SER A 41 2.46 11.22 -1.65
N SER A 42 1.84 10.21 -2.25
CA SER A 42 1.49 10.22 -3.66
C SER A 42 0.62 11.44 -3.87
N SER A 43 1.12 12.40 -4.66
CA SER A 43 0.42 13.65 -4.98
C SER A 43 -1.05 13.37 -5.26
N PRO A 44 -1.99 14.12 -4.67
CA PRO A 44 -3.41 13.86 -4.81
C PRO A 44 -3.77 13.87 -6.30
N ALA A 45 -4.09 12.71 -6.83
CA ALA A 45 -4.67 12.62 -8.16
C ALA A 45 -5.96 13.42 -8.12
N GLY A 46 -6.16 14.33 -9.09
CA GLY A 46 -7.39 15.10 -9.21
C GLY A 46 -8.64 14.21 -9.26
N PRO A 47 -9.85 14.80 -9.18
CA PRO A 47 -11.09 14.04 -9.15
C PRO A 47 -11.19 13.08 -10.34
N ARG A 48 -11.22 11.77 -10.07
CA ARG A 48 -11.35 10.71 -11.08
C ARG A 48 -12.80 10.30 -11.23
N ARG A 49 -13.28 10.15 -12.48
CA ARG A 49 -14.62 9.62 -12.78
C ARG A 49 -14.52 8.21 -13.37
N PRO A 50 -15.38 7.26 -12.95
CA PRO A 50 -15.38 5.91 -13.50
C PRO A 50 -15.97 5.90 -14.91
N ILE A 51 -15.35 5.14 -15.81
CA ILE A 51 -15.88 4.87 -17.15
C ILE A 51 -16.37 3.42 -17.16
N LYS A 52 -17.62 3.21 -17.61
CA LYS A 52 -18.20 1.87 -17.83
C LYS A 52 -18.27 1.64 -19.34
N VAL A 53 -17.72 0.52 -19.81
CA VAL A 53 -17.70 0.14 -21.23
C VAL A 53 -18.06 -1.34 -21.34
N GLU A 54 -18.87 -1.68 -22.31
CA GLU A 54 -19.13 -3.05 -22.73
C GLU A 54 -18.25 -3.39 -23.92
N VAL A 55 -17.63 -4.56 -23.88
CA VAL A 55 -16.73 -5.07 -24.92
C VAL A 55 -17.08 -6.52 -25.21
N SER A 56 -16.72 -7.03 -26.38
CA SER A 56 -16.89 -8.45 -26.69
C SER A 56 -16.01 -9.32 -25.78
N ASP A 57 -16.45 -10.55 -25.50
CA ASP A 57 -15.71 -11.50 -24.67
C ASP A 57 -14.30 -11.76 -25.21
N ALA A 58 -14.18 -11.93 -26.53
CA ALA A 58 -12.89 -12.12 -27.20
C ALA A 58 -11.91 -10.95 -26.94
N LEU A 59 -12.41 -9.71 -26.96
CA LEU A 59 -11.58 -8.54 -26.67
C LEU A 59 -11.20 -8.50 -25.17
N PHE A 60 -12.13 -8.84 -24.29
CA PHE A 60 -11.86 -8.89 -22.86
C PHE A 60 -10.77 -9.92 -22.50
N GLU A 61 -10.81 -11.10 -23.12
CA GLU A 61 -9.79 -12.14 -22.97
C GLU A 61 -8.43 -11.67 -23.52
N ALA A 62 -8.40 -11.10 -24.72
CA ALA A 62 -7.18 -10.57 -25.31
C ALA A 62 -6.52 -9.49 -24.42
N LEU A 63 -7.32 -8.57 -23.87
CA LEU A 63 -6.85 -7.56 -22.92
C LEU A 63 -6.34 -8.20 -21.62
N THR A 64 -6.92 -9.33 -21.19
CA THR A 64 -6.47 -10.07 -20.01
C THR A 64 -5.11 -10.71 -20.21
N VAL A 65 -4.92 -11.40 -21.32
CA VAL A 65 -3.64 -12.03 -21.67
C VAL A 65 -2.56 -10.96 -21.82
N THR A 66 -2.86 -9.89 -22.55
CA THR A 66 -1.90 -8.80 -22.81
C THR A 66 -1.47 -8.10 -21.52
N ALA A 67 -2.43 -7.78 -20.64
CA ALA A 67 -2.15 -7.16 -19.35
C ALA A 67 -1.25 -8.05 -18.47
N ALA A 68 -1.49 -9.36 -18.45
CA ALA A 68 -0.68 -10.31 -17.69
C ALA A 68 0.75 -10.41 -18.24
N GLN A 69 0.91 -10.50 -19.56
CA GLN A 69 2.23 -10.59 -20.21
C GLN A 69 3.09 -9.35 -19.94
N GLN A 70 2.50 -8.16 -20.03
CA GLN A 70 3.20 -6.90 -19.80
C GLN A 70 3.30 -6.52 -18.32
N ARG A 71 2.70 -7.31 -17.42
CA ARG A 71 2.58 -7.01 -15.98
C ARG A 71 1.95 -5.64 -15.69
N VAL A 72 0.95 -5.27 -16.49
CA VAL A 72 0.18 -4.02 -16.35
C VAL A 72 -1.29 -4.32 -16.08
N THR A 73 -2.10 -3.27 -15.91
CA THR A 73 -3.55 -3.41 -15.74
C THR A 73 -4.28 -3.20 -17.06
N LYS A 74 -5.52 -3.70 -17.19
CA LYS A 74 -6.38 -3.39 -18.35
C LYS A 74 -6.60 -1.88 -18.51
N ARG A 75 -6.74 -1.17 -17.38
CA ARG A 75 -6.85 0.30 -17.36
C ARG A 75 -5.62 0.96 -17.97
N PHE A 76 -4.42 0.47 -17.66
CA PHE A 76 -3.19 0.98 -18.26
C PHE A 76 -3.25 0.83 -19.78
N LEU A 77 -3.59 -0.35 -20.30
CA LEU A 77 -3.72 -0.57 -21.76
C LEU A 77 -4.72 0.38 -22.41
N ILE A 78 -5.87 0.59 -21.77
CA ILE A 78 -6.89 1.52 -22.26
C ILE A 78 -6.37 2.96 -22.28
N LEU A 79 -5.73 3.42 -21.20
CA LEU A 79 -5.16 4.77 -21.12
C LEU A 79 -4.02 4.98 -22.13
N SER A 80 -3.18 3.96 -22.36
CA SER A 80 -2.13 4.01 -23.37
C SER A 80 -2.73 4.14 -24.78
N ALA A 81 -3.74 3.33 -25.11
CA ALA A 81 -4.42 3.43 -26.41
C ALA A 81 -5.10 4.79 -26.60
N LEU A 82 -5.69 5.36 -25.54
CA LEU A 82 -6.27 6.71 -25.59
C LEU A 82 -5.20 7.78 -25.80
N ARG A 83 -4.03 7.67 -25.15
CA ARG A 83 -2.90 8.56 -25.39
C ARG A 83 -2.43 8.48 -26.84
N ASP A 84 -2.29 7.27 -27.36
CA ASP A 84 -1.86 7.03 -28.75
C ASP A 84 -2.89 7.56 -29.77
N ALA A 85 -4.18 7.57 -29.40
CA ALA A 85 -5.26 8.19 -30.16
C ALA A 85 -5.31 9.74 -30.04
N GLY A 86 -4.42 10.35 -29.25
CA GLY A 86 -4.31 11.81 -29.10
C GLY A 86 -5.16 12.44 -28.00
N PHE A 87 -5.72 11.63 -27.08
CA PHE A 87 -6.42 12.17 -25.91
C PHE A 87 -5.43 12.70 -24.86
N PRO A 88 -5.81 13.72 -24.07
CA PRO A 88 -4.97 14.27 -23.01
C PRO A 88 -4.89 13.27 -21.85
N VAL A 89 -3.86 12.43 -21.86
CA VAL A 89 -3.56 11.46 -20.81
C VAL A 89 -2.15 11.77 -20.29
N ASP A 90 -2.06 12.18 -19.03
CA ASP A 90 -0.79 12.53 -18.41
C ASP A 90 -0.10 11.31 -17.80
N GLU A 91 1.22 11.38 -17.62
CA GLU A 91 1.99 10.29 -16.98
C GLU A 91 1.46 9.95 -15.57
N ALA A 92 0.90 10.95 -14.89
CA ALA A 92 0.30 10.81 -13.56
C ALA A 92 -0.96 9.91 -13.56
N ASP A 93 -1.63 9.73 -14.70
CA ASP A 93 -2.83 8.92 -14.82
C ASP A 93 -2.54 7.42 -14.83
N PHE A 94 -1.30 7.03 -15.17
CA PHE A 94 -0.83 5.65 -15.18
C PHE A 94 -0.46 5.11 -13.80
N ARG A 95 -0.42 5.94 -12.74
CA ARG A 95 -0.13 5.47 -11.38
C ARG A 95 -1.09 4.35 -10.95
N GLU A 96 -0.49 3.32 -10.35
CA GLU A 96 -1.20 2.12 -9.89
C GLU A 96 -2.46 2.50 -9.09
N ASP A 97 -3.58 1.87 -9.49
CA ASP A 97 -4.77 1.83 -8.64
C ASP A 97 -4.36 1.07 -7.38
N GLY A 98 -4.39 1.75 -6.22
CA GLY A 98 -3.91 1.26 -4.92
C GLY A 98 -4.63 0.01 -4.37
N ARG A 99 -5.27 -0.79 -5.23
CA ARG A 99 -5.81 -2.11 -4.97
C ARG A 99 -4.81 -3.05 -4.31
N ARG A 100 -3.51 -2.93 -4.65
CA ARG A 100 -2.44 -3.69 -3.99
C ARG A 100 -2.26 -3.31 -2.52
N LEU A 101 -2.63 -2.09 -2.13
CA LEU A 101 -2.53 -1.58 -0.76
C LEU A 101 -3.77 -1.87 0.10
N ARG A 102 -4.90 -2.28 -0.50
CA ARG A 102 -6.15 -2.54 0.23
C ARG A 102 -6.13 -3.84 1.05
N GLY A 103 -5.14 -4.71 0.83
CA GLY A 103 -4.97 -5.98 1.54
C GLY A 103 -4.16 -5.90 2.84
N SER A 104 -3.44 -4.80 3.09
CA SER A 104 -2.71 -4.61 4.35
C SER A 104 -3.69 -4.20 5.44
N ARG A 105 -4.40 -5.19 6.00
CA ARG A 105 -5.11 -5.05 7.26
C ARG A 105 -4.06 -4.64 8.31
N LYS A 106 -4.10 -3.39 8.73
CA LYS A 106 -3.57 -2.96 10.03
C LYS A 106 -4.29 -3.80 11.07
N VAL A 107 -3.61 -4.80 11.61
CA VAL A 107 -3.94 -5.44 12.89
C VAL A 107 -3.07 -4.77 13.93
#